data_AF-A0A349DPF8-F1
#
_entry.id   AF-A0A349DPF8-F1
#
_cell.length_a   1.000
_cell.length_b   1.000
_cell.length_c   1.000
_cell.angle_alpha   90.00
_cell.angle_beta   90.00
_cell.angle_gamma   90.00
#
_symmetry.space_group_name_H-M   'P 1'
#
loop_
_entity.id
_entity.type
_entity.pdbx_description
1 polymer ?
#
loop_
_entity_poly.entity_id
_entity_poly.type
_entity_poly.pdbx_seq_one_letter_code
_entity_poly.pdbx_strand_id
1 'polypeptide(L)'
;MIKHLTTAFLAILLVGCTSGSKSDLSEVITELSRQQKLNFKSKGGGYKGGDMIDNLFKEARNKDDALDELYDDILEVGKQANKEMAPYQTYQNIQEGYIRAIERRIKLMQDSTLIQEAKRNLKRLQAHFAKEKVAYNTLENRINYKQKYLQDLTMLMKFQVTEKLMYDHFAKKRPNPENIRGLENKLNSLQKQVRNRIKQ
;
A
#
# COMPACT_ATOMS: atom_id res chain seq x y z
N MET A 1 82.77 -38.26 28.13
CA MET A 1 81.63 -37.56 27.49
C MET A 1 81.45 -38.12 26.09
N ILE A 2 80.20 -38.23 25.63
CA ILE A 2 79.68 -39.08 24.54
C ILE A 2 79.41 -40.54 24.99
N LYS A 3 78.14 -40.93 25.06
CA LYS A 3 77.49 -41.91 24.14
C LYS A 3 75.99 -42.09 24.50
N HIS A 4 75.20 -42.15 23.43
CA HIS A 4 73.74 -42.24 23.34
C HIS A 4 73.19 -43.64 23.66
N LEU A 5 71.92 -43.71 24.07
CA LEU A 5 70.88 -44.73 23.76
C LEU A 5 69.69 -44.40 24.68
N THR A 6 68.40 -44.28 24.33
CA THR A 6 67.49 -44.91 23.35
C THR A 6 66.22 -44.02 23.27
N THR A 7 65.72 -43.58 22.10
CA THR A 7 64.51 -44.08 21.38
C THR A 7 63.32 -44.50 22.27
N ALA A 8 62.04 -44.16 22.07
CA ALA A 8 61.30 -43.45 21.02
C ALA A 8 59.83 -43.24 21.47
N PHE A 9 59.10 -42.38 20.76
CA PHE A 9 57.64 -42.40 20.49
C PHE A 9 56.64 -42.28 21.67
N LEU A 10 55.92 -41.14 21.74
CA LEU A 10 54.49 -41.10 21.35
C LEU A 10 54.01 -39.64 21.24
N ALA A 11 53.51 -39.30 20.06
CA ALA A 11 52.78 -38.08 19.79
C ALA A 11 51.32 -38.19 20.27
N ILE A 12 50.67 -37.02 20.34
CA ILE A 12 49.22 -36.76 20.47
C ILE A 12 48.71 -36.71 21.92
N LEU A 13 48.51 -35.48 22.40
CA LEU A 13 47.20 -34.98 22.89
C LEU A 13 47.30 -33.49 23.23
N LEU A 14 47.55 -32.66 22.22
CA LEU A 14 47.19 -31.24 22.23
C LEU A 14 45.77 -31.10 21.64
N VAL A 15 44.73 -31.44 22.41
CA VAL A 15 43.36 -30.92 22.20
C VAL A 15 42.66 -30.84 23.55
N GLY A 16 42.99 -29.84 24.35
CA GLY A 16 42.24 -29.47 25.55
C GLY A 16 41.16 -28.45 25.20
N CYS A 17 39.94 -28.94 25.00
CA CYS A 17 38.64 -28.27 24.97
C CYS A 17 38.59 -26.73 24.95
N THR A 18 38.55 -26.13 23.77
CA THR A 18 37.72 -24.94 23.53
C THR A 18 36.32 -25.43 23.13
N SER A 19 35.54 -25.92 24.09
CA SER A 19 34.12 -26.14 23.87
C SER A 19 33.43 -24.77 23.83
N GLY A 20 33.47 -24.14 22.66
CA GLY A 20 32.49 -23.12 22.32
C GLY A 20 31.13 -23.79 22.30
N SER A 21 30.48 -23.90 23.47
CA SER A 21 29.04 -24.07 23.50
C SER A 21 28.48 -22.78 22.91
N LYS A 22 28.26 -22.78 21.59
CA LYS A 22 27.24 -21.90 21.03
C LYS A 22 26.03 -22.16 21.90
N SER A 23 25.67 -21.16 22.72
CA SER A 23 24.62 -21.38 23.70
C SER A 23 23.41 -21.83 22.90
N ASP A 24 22.82 -22.93 23.31
CA ASP A 24 21.60 -23.51 22.74
C ASP A 24 20.43 -22.48 22.80
N LEU A 25 20.64 -21.32 23.44
CA LEU A 25 19.79 -20.13 23.36
C LEU A 25 20.01 -19.32 22.07
N SER A 26 21.24 -19.15 21.60
CA SER A 26 21.56 -18.48 20.34
C SER A 26 20.94 -19.20 19.14
N GLU A 27 20.92 -20.53 19.15
CA GLU A 27 20.29 -21.35 18.10
C GLU A 27 18.75 -21.23 18.13
N VAL A 28 18.14 -21.30 19.32
CA VAL A 28 16.69 -21.09 19.49
C VAL A 28 16.28 -19.66 19.13
N ILE A 29 17.06 -18.64 19.53
CA ILE A 29 16.83 -17.24 19.16
C ILE A 29 17.00 -17.05 17.65
N THR A 30 17.98 -17.72 17.03
CA THR A 30 18.20 -17.65 15.58
C THR A 30 17.03 -18.29 14.82
N GLU A 31 16.53 -19.44 15.27
CA GLU A 31 15.40 -20.10 14.62
C GLU A 31 14.09 -19.32 14.81
N LEU A 32 13.84 -18.77 16.02
CA LEU A 32 12.72 -17.86 16.27
C LEU A 32 12.84 -16.58 15.44
N SER A 33 14.02 -15.98 15.34
CA SER A 33 14.25 -14.79 14.51
C SER A 33 14.08 -15.08 13.01
N ARG A 34 14.38 -16.32 12.57
CA ARG A 34 14.16 -16.77 11.19
C ARG A 34 12.67 -16.97 10.89
N GLN A 35 11.89 -17.45 11.86
CA GLN A 35 10.43 -17.56 11.77
C GLN A 35 9.74 -16.18 11.90
N GLN A 36 10.29 -15.28 12.70
CA GLN A 36 9.73 -13.94 12.97
C GLN A 36 10.13 -12.90 11.91
N LYS A 37 11.02 -13.25 10.96
CA LYS A 37 11.05 -12.57 9.66
C LYS A 37 9.74 -12.86 8.95
N LEU A 38 8.70 -12.11 9.34
CA LEU A 38 7.62 -11.68 8.48
C LEU A 38 8.25 -10.87 7.35
N ASN A 39 9.02 -11.55 6.49
CA ASN A 39 9.35 -11.06 5.18
C ASN A 39 8.00 -11.09 4.44
N PHE A 40 7.16 -10.10 4.72
CA PHE A 40 6.53 -9.39 3.64
C PHE A 40 7.71 -9.01 2.75
N LYS A 41 7.99 -9.83 1.73
CA LYS A 41 8.82 -9.38 0.63
C LYS A 41 7.98 -8.32 -0.10
N SER A 42 7.75 -7.17 0.54
CA SER A 42 7.72 -5.94 -0.24
C SER A 42 9.16 -5.75 -0.69
N LYS A 43 9.49 -6.32 -1.85
CA LYS A 43 10.49 -5.68 -2.69
C LYS A 43 9.86 -4.33 -3.07
N GLY A 44 9.94 -3.34 -2.18
CA GLY A 44 9.19 -2.10 -2.36
C GLY A 44 8.99 -1.32 -1.06
N GLY A 45 10.08 -1.00 -0.36
CA GLY A 45 10.07 0.18 0.49
C GLY A 45 9.93 1.41 -0.40
N GLY A 46 8.72 1.96 -0.48
CA GLY A 46 8.39 3.18 -1.19
C GLY A 46 7.45 2.94 -2.36
N TYR A 47 6.19 3.39 -2.24
CA TYR A 47 5.20 3.77 -3.27
C TYR A 47 5.05 2.94 -4.58
N LYS A 48 5.78 1.84 -4.77
CA LYS A 48 5.90 1.06 -6.02
C LYS A 48 5.68 -0.44 -5.83
N GLY A 49 5.60 -0.92 -4.58
CA GLY A 49 5.03 -2.24 -4.26
C GLY A 49 3.71 -1.99 -3.57
N GLY A 50 2.59 -2.36 -4.18
CA GLY A 50 1.24 -2.08 -3.66
C GLY A 50 1.01 -2.60 -2.25
N ASP A 51 -0.11 -2.22 -1.64
CA ASP A 51 -0.48 -2.74 -0.33
C ASP A 51 -0.73 -4.26 -0.35
N MET A 52 -0.87 -4.89 0.82
CA MET A 52 -1.05 -6.34 0.92
C MET A 52 -2.27 -6.82 0.14
N ILE A 53 -3.35 -6.04 0.15
CA ILE A 53 -4.62 -6.37 -0.50
C ILE A 53 -4.44 -6.29 -2.01
N ASP A 54 -3.79 -5.25 -2.53
CA ASP A 54 -3.47 -5.12 -3.95
C ASP A 54 -2.59 -6.26 -4.46
N ASN A 55 -1.60 -6.69 -3.66
CA ASN A 55 -0.73 -7.81 -4.04
C ASN A 55 -1.49 -9.15 -4.08
N LEU A 56 -2.31 -9.43 -3.06
CA LEU A 56 -3.14 -10.64 -3.03
C LEU A 56 -4.22 -10.61 -4.11
N PHE A 57 -4.78 -9.44 -4.39
CA PHE A 57 -5.79 -9.28 -5.43
C PHE A 57 -5.18 -9.49 -6.81
N LYS A 58 -3.97 -9.00 -7.05
CA LYS A 58 -3.20 -9.31 -8.26
C LYS A 58 -2.90 -10.80 -8.37
N GLU A 59 -2.56 -11.47 -7.27
CA GLU A 59 -2.40 -12.93 -7.26
C GLU A 59 -3.69 -13.66 -7.64
N ALA A 60 -4.84 -13.20 -7.16
CA ALA A 60 -6.15 -13.75 -7.52
C ALA A 60 -6.46 -13.55 -9.01
N ARG A 61 -6.28 -12.33 -9.52
CA ARG A 61 -6.47 -11.97 -10.94
C ARG A 61 -5.63 -12.82 -11.89
N ASN A 62 -4.35 -13.05 -11.56
CA ASN A 62 -3.46 -13.89 -12.37
C ASN A 62 -3.93 -15.36 -12.50
N LYS A 63 -4.95 -15.78 -11.72
CA LYS A 63 -5.51 -17.14 -11.71
C LYS A 63 -6.97 -17.18 -12.20
N ASP A 64 -7.58 -16.04 -12.47
CA ASP A 64 -8.99 -15.89 -12.83
C ASP A 64 -9.10 -14.81 -13.92
N ASP A 65 -9.10 -15.26 -15.17
CA ASP A 65 -9.13 -14.39 -16.35
C ASP A 65 -10.37 -13.49 -16.36
N ALA A 66 -11.53 -13.98 -15.91
CA ALA A 66 -12.76 -13.20 -15.86
C ALA A 66 -12.68 -12.06 -14.83
N LEU A 67 -12.02 -12.31 -13.70
CA LEU A 67 -11.74 -11.26 -12.70
C LEU A 67 -10.72 -10.24 -13.22
N ASP A 68 -9.72 -10.69 -13.99
CA ASP A 68 -8.73 -9.81 -14.60
C ASP A 68 -9.35 -8.87 -15.62
N GLU A 69 -10.13 -9.42 -16.56
CA GLU A 69 -10.89 -8.68 -17.58
C GLU A 69 -11.84 -7.67 -16.94
N LEU A 70 -12.64 -8.09 -15.94
CA LEU A 70 -13.57 -7.20 -15.24
C LEU A 70 -12.84 -6.03 -14.58
N TYR A 71 -11.70 -6.26 -13.96
CA TYR A 71 -10.94 -5.18 -13.32
C TYR A 71 -10.37 -4.21 -14.36
N ASP A 72 -9.90 -4.72 -15.49
CA ASP A 72 -9.36 -3.88 -16.57
C ASP A 72 -10.47 -3.02 -17.22
N ASP A 73 -11.67 -3.57 -17.42
CA ASP A 73 -12.86 -2.82 -17.85
C ASP A 73 -13.19 -1.68 -16.88
N ILE A 74 -13.15 -1.94 -15.57
CA ILE A 74 -13.36 -0.93 -14.52
C ILE A 74 -12.34 0.22 -14.65
N LEU A 75 -11.07 -0.10 -14.88
CA LEU A 75 -10.02 0.91 -15.08
C LEU A 75 -10.24 1.71 -16.37
N GLU A 76 -10.64 1.04 -17.46
CA GLU A 76 -10.88 1.66 -18.75
C GLU A 76 -12.04 2.64 -18.70
N VAL A 77 -13.19 2.22 -18.15
CA VAL A 77 -14.37 3.10 -17.98
C VAL A 77 -14.02 4.33 -17.14
N GLY A 78 -13.19 4.18 -16.10
CA GLY A 78 -12.69 5.31 -15.31
C GLY A 78 -11.91 6.33 -16.16
N LYS A 79 -11.02 5.85 -17.04
CA LYS A 79 -10.26 6.72 -17.96
C LYS A 79 -11.16 7.35 -19.02
N GLN A 80 -12.08 6.58 -19.59
CA GLN A 80 -12.99 7.04 -20.61
C GLN A 80 -13.92 8.13 -20.07
N ALA A 81 -14.50 7.95 -18.89
CA ALA A 81 -15.34 8.95 -18.26
C ALA A 81 -14.62 10.30 -18.11
N ASN A 82 -13.36 10.30 -17.66
CA ASN A 82 -12.56 11.52 -17.56
C ASN A 82 -12.29 12.16 -18.92
N LYS A 83 -11.97 11.35 -19.94
CA LYS A 83 -11.72 11.81 -21.31
C LYS A 83 -12.97 12.47 -21.92
N GLU A 84 -14.12 11.84 -21.78
CA GLU A 84 -15.39 12.34 -22.34
C GLU A 84 -15.88 13.61 -21.62
N MET A 85 -15.56 13.77 -20.33
CA MET A 85 -15.93 14.96 -19.55
C MET A 85 -14.98 16.16 -19.76
N ALA A 86 -13.75 15.94 -20.19
CA ALA A 86 -12.73 17.00 -20.33
C ALA A 86 -13.14 18.15 -21.29
N PRO A 87 -13.74 17.89 -22.47
CA PRO A 87 -14.22 18.94 -23.36
C PRO A 87 -15.28 19.83 -22.69
N TYR A 88 -16.15 19.25 -21.87
CA TYR A 88 -17.19 19.99 -21.17
C TYR A 88 -16.60 20.92 -20.10
N GLN A 89 -15.66 20.44 -19.30
CA GLN A 89 -14.94 21.26 -18.34
C GLN A 89 -14.21 22.43 -19.02
N THR A 90 -13.61 22.15 -20.18
CA THR A 90 -12.96 23.18 -21.00
C THR A 90 -13.98 24.21 -21.50
N TYR A 91 -15.15 23.78 -21.96
CA TYR A 91 -16.23 24.65 -22.39
C TYR A 91 -16.73 25.58 -21.26
N GLN A 92 -16.95 25.05 -20.04
CA GLN A 92 -17.33 25.86 -18.88
C GLN A 92 -16.27 26.92 -18.56
N ASN A 93 -14.99 26.54 -18.58
CA ASN A 93 -13.88 27.47 -18.34
C ASN A 93 -13.84 28.62 -19.35
N ILE A 94 -14.13 28.33 -20.63
CA ILE A 94 -14.22 29.34 -21.70
C ILE A 94 -15.40 30.28 -21.44
N GLN A 95 -16.58 29.75 -21.13
CA GLN A 95 -17.77 30.56 -20.81
C GLN A 95 -17.48 31.52 -19.64
N GLU A 96 -16.92 31.01 -18.54
CA GLU A 96 -16.57 31.82 -17.37
C GLU A 96 -15.47 32.86 -17.68
N GLY A 97 -14.51 32.51 -18.54
CA GLY A 97 -13.52 33.45 -19.07
C GLY A 97 -14.16 34.59 -19.85
N TYR A 98 -15.12 34.27 -20.72
CA TYR A 98 -15.82 35.25 -21.55
C TYR A 98 -16.71 36.20 -20.73
N ILE A 99 -17.46 35.67 -19.75
CA ILE A 99 -18.24 36.49 -18.81
C ILE A 99 -17.35 37.49 -18.08
N ARG A 100 -16.24 37.02 -17.50
CA ARG A 100 -15.26 37.89 -16.82
C ARG A 100 -14.67 38.94 -17.77
N ALA A 101 -14.46 38.60 -19.04
CA ALA A 101 -13.96 39.55 -20.03
C ALA A 101 -14.99 40.65 -20.35
N ILE A 102 -16.27 40.30 -20.50
CA ILE A 102 -17.34 41.29 -20.69
C ILE A 102 -17.46 42.20 -19.47
N GLU A 103 -17.47 41.63 -18.26
CA GLU A 103 -17.53 42.42 -17.02
C GLU A 103 -16.41 43.45 -16.92
N ARG A 104 -15.17 43.05 -17.28
CA ARG A 104 -14.04 43.99 -17.33
C ARG A 104 -14.25 45.09 -18.37
N ARG A 105 -14.75 44.75 -19.56
CA ARG A 105 -14.99 45.75 -20.63
C ARG A 105 -16.10 46.73 -20.27
N ILE A 106 -17.19 46.26 -19.63
CA ILE A 106 -18.26 47.12 -19.14
C ILE A 106 -17.73 48.17 -18.16
N LYS A 107 -16.79 47.80 -17.28
CA LYS A 107 -16.17 48.73 -16.31
C LYS A 107 -15.34 49.85 -16.96
N LEU A 108 -14.90 49.66 -18.21
CA LEU A 108 -14.11 50.66 -18.95
C LEU A 108 -15.00 51.61 -19.77
N MET A 109 -16.28 51.31 -19.92
CA MET A 109 -17.21 52.19 -20.63
C MET A 109 -17.48 53.44 -19.79
N GLN A 110 -17.62 54.59 -20.47
CA GLN A 110 -17.89 55.87 -19.81
C GLN A 110 -19.37 56.28 -19.91
N ASP A 111 -20.05 55.91 -21.00
CA ASP A 111 -21.46 56.23 -21.23
C ASP A 111 -22.37 55.37 -20.35
N SER A 112 -23.12 56.01 -19.46
CA SER A 112 -24.00 55.34 -18.50
C SER A 112 -25.16 54.59 -19.14
N THR A 113 -25.68 55.06 -20.28
CA THR A 113 -26.75 54.40 -21.03
C THR A 113 -26.21 53.13 -21.69
N LEU A 114 -25.05 53.21 -22.36
CA LEU A 114 -24.41 52.05 -22.97
C LEU A 114 -23.95 51.02 -21.92
N ILE A 115 -23.51 51.46 -20.73
CA ILE A 115 -23.23 50.56 -19.60
C ILE A 115 -24.47 49.77 -19.20
N GLN A 116 -25.62 50.43 -19.06
CA GLN A 116 -26.86 49.75 -18.69
C GLN A 116 -27.28 48.73 -19.75
N GLU A 117 -27.19 49.09 -21.03
CA GLU A 117 -27.47 48.18 -22.13
C GLU A 117 -26.52 46.97 -22.12
N ALA A 118 -25.21 47.19 -21.99
CA ALA A 118 -24.23 46.14 -21.91
C ALA A 118 -24.44 45.21 -20.71
N LYS A 119 -24.85 45.73 -19.55
CA LYS A 119 -25.24 44.93 -18.38
C LYS A 119 -26.48 44.08 -18.64
N ARG A 120 -27.49 44.61 -19.36
CA ARG A 120 -28.67 43.82 -19.76
C ARG A 120 -28.27 42.69 -20.71
N ASN A 121 -27.37 42.96 -21.66
CA ASN A 121 -26.84 41.95 -22.58
C ASN A 121 -26.08 40.85 -21.84
N LEU A 122 -25.19 41.24 -20.92
CA LEU A 122 -24.48 40.31 -20.04
C LEU A 122 -25.43 39.45 -19.22
N LYS A 123 -26.47 40.03 -18.61
CA LYS A 123 -27.46 39.28 -17.83
C LYS A 123 -28.22 38.25 -18.68
N ARG A 124 -28.57 38.58 -19.92
CA ARG A 124 -29.19 37.64 -20.87
C ARG A 124 -28.26 36.48 -21.19
N LEU A 125 -26.98 36.77 -21.44
CA LEU A 125 -25.96 35.76 -21.72
C LEU A 125 -25.73 34.83 -20.50
N GLN A 126 -25.60 35.40 -19.30
CA GLN A 126 -25.47 34.64 -18.06
C GLN A 126 -26.67 33.72 -17.83
N ALA A 127 -27.90 34.19 -18.08
CA ALA A 127 -29.09 33.37 -17.97
C ALA A 127 -29.12 32.21 -18.98
N HIS A 128 -28.59 32.42 -20.19
CA HIS A 128 -28.45 31.36 -21.19
C HIS A 128 -27.45 30.30 -20.73
N PHE A 129 -26.23 30.70 -20.35
CA PHE A 129 -25.21 29.78 -19.85
C PHE A 129 -25.60 29.06 -18.57
N ALA A 130 -26.35 29.71 -17.67
CA ALA A 130 -26.83 29.07 -16.45
C ALA A 130 -27.78 27.89 -16.73
N LYS A 131 -28.64 27.99 -17.75
CA LYS A 131 -29.54 26.90 -18.15
C LYS A 131 -28.77 25.70 -18.68
N GLU A 132 -27.76 25.94 -19.52
CA GLU A 132 -26.90 24.88 -20.03
C GLU A 132 -26.09 24.23 -18.91
N LYS A 133 -25.50 25.05 -18.03
CA LYS A 133 -24.73 24.59 -16.87
C LYS A 133 -25.53 23.65 -15.96
N VAL A 134 -26.82 23.89 -15.76
CA VAL A 134 -27.68 23.00 -14.95
C VAL A 134 -27.76 21.60 -15.55
N ALA A 135 -28.05 21.47 -16.86
CA ALA A 135 -28.23 20.17 -17.50
C ALA A 135 -26.96 19.31 -17.40
N TYR A 136 -25.81 19.92 -17.64
CA TYR A 136 -24.53 19.22 -17.59
C TYR A 136 -24.03 18.99 -16.15
N ASN A 137 -24.25 19.91 -15.21
CA ASN A 137 -23.93 19.67 -13.80
C ASN A 137 -24.67 18.45 -13.27
N THR A 138 -25.92 18.23 -13.69
CA THR A 138 -26.66 17.01 -13.35
C THR A 138 -25.98 15.76 -13.90
N LEU A 139 -25.49 15.79 -15.15
CA LEU A 139 -24.77 14.66 -15.75
C LEU A 139 -23.43 14.41 -15.07
N GLU A 140 -22.63 15.46 -14.85
CA GLU A 140 -21.34 15.39 -14.17
C GLU A 140 -21.50 14.81 -12.75
N ASN A 141 -22.46 15.30 -11.98
CA ASN A 141 -22.73 14.79 -10.64
C ASN A 141 -23.13 13.30 -10.66
N ARG A 142 -23.94 12.88 -11.65
CA ARG A 142 -24.32 11.47 -11.81
C ARG A 142 -23.14 10.59 -12.19
N ILE A 143 -22.26 11.04 -13.08
CA ILE A 143 -21.04 10.33 -13.48
C ILE A 143 -20.10 10.22 -12.29
N ASN A 144 -19.82 11.32 -11.60
CA ASN A 144 -18.96 11.34 -10.42
C ASN A 144 -19.48 10.42 -9.31
N TYR A 145 -20.79 10.41 -9.08
CA TYR A 145 -21.41 9.48 -8.12
C TYR A 145 -21.20 8.02 -8.54
N LYS A 146 -21.45 7.68 -9.81
CA LYS A 146 -21.24 6.32 -10.33
C LYS A 146 -19.78 5.89 -10.26
N GLN A 147 -18.83 6.78 -10.56
CA GLN A 147 -17.40 6.50 -10.43
C GLN A 147 -17.01 6.20 -8.97
N LYS A 148 -17.47 7.01 -8.02
CA LYS A 148 -17.22 6.75 -6.58
C LYS A 148 -17.83 5.44 -6.13
N TYR A 149 -19.08 5.18 -6.49
CA TYR A 149 -19.74 3.92 -6.16
C TYR A 149 -19.02 2.71 -6.77
N LEU A 150 -18.55 2.82 -8.01
CA LEU A 150 -17.74 1.77 -8.65
C LEU A 150 -16.40 1.56 -7.93
N GLN A 151 -15.76 2.62 -7.45
CA GLN A 151 -14.55 2.53 -6.62
C GLN A 151 -14.81 1.78 -5.30
N ASP A 152 -15.91 2.10 -4.62
CA ASP A 152 -16.31 1.43 -3.38
C ASP A 152 -16.59 -0.07 -3.62
N LEU A 153 -17.33 -0.39 -4.69
CA LEU A 153 -17.57 -1.78 -5.09
C LEU A 153 -16.28 -2.51 -5.45
N THR A 154 -15.36 -1.84 -6.14
CA THR A 154 -14.05 -2.41 -6.48
C THR A 154 -13.24 -2.71 -5.22
N MET A 155 -13.28 -1.82 -4.23
CA MET A 155 -12.62 -2.04 -2.94
C MET A 155 -13.22 -3.23 -2.19
N LEU A 156 -14.55 -3.32 -2.14
CA LEU A 156 -15.25 -4.46 -1.52
C LEU A 156 -14.90 -5.78 -2.21
N MET A 157 -14.90 -5.79 -3.55
CA MET A 157 -14.49 -6.94 -4.34
C MET A 157 -13.06 -7.37 -3.99
N LYS A 158 -12.12 -6.41 -3.90
CA LYS A 158 -10.74 -6.71 -3.46
C LYS A 158 -10.71 -7.38 -2.09
N PHE A 159 -11.48 -6.90 -1.11
CA PHE A 159 -11.52 -7.51 0.22
C PHE A 159 -12.06 -8.94 0.18
N GLN A 160 -13.17 -9.17 -0.51
CA GLN A 160 -13.81 -10.49 -0.59
C GLN A 160 -12.94 -11.51 -1.33
N VAL A 161 -12.35 -11.12 -2.46
CA VAL A 161 -11.47 -12.00 -3.24
C VAL A 161 -10.20 -12.35 -2.46
N THR A 162 -9.65 -11.39 -1.71
CA THR A 162 -8.38 -11.58 -0.99
C THR A 162 -8.53 -12.21 0.38
N GLU A 163 -9.74 -12.29 0.95
CA GLU A 163 -10.00 -12.82 2.28
C GLU A 163 -9.40 -14.22 2.49
N LYS A 164 -9.71 -15.16 1.59
CA LYS A 164 -9.17 -16.52 1.65
C LYS A 164 -7.65 -16.56 1.50
N LEU A 165 -7.11 -15.80 0.54
CA LEU A 165 -5.66 -15.73 0.30
C LEU A 165 -4.91 -15.15 1.50
N MET A 166 -5.52 -14.19 2.18
CA MET A 166 -5.01 -13.60 3.41
C MET A 166 -4.98 -14.63 4.54
N TYR A 167 -6.03 -15.44 4.72
CA TYR A 167 -6.03 -16.53 5.69
C TYR A 167 -4.94 -17.57 5.41
N ASP A 168 -4.79 -18.00 4.15
CA ASP A 168 -3.74 -18.94 3.76
C ASP A 168 -2.35 -18.37 4.02
N HIS A 169 -2.15 -17.08 3.76
CA HIS A 169 -0.90 -16.40 4.00
C HIS A 169 -0.58 -16.30 5.51
N PHE A 170 -1.58 -15.99 6.36
CA PHE A 170 -1.40 -15.99 7.81
C PHE A 170 -1.17 -17.38 8.38
N ALA A 171 -1.88 -18.39 7.89
CA ALA A 171 -1.69 -19.77 8.32
C ALA A 171 -0.25 -20.25 8.03
N LYS A 172 0.28 -19.97 6.83
CA LYS A 172 1.65 -20.32 6.42
C LYS A 172 2.72 -19.60 7.23
N LYS A 173 2.45 -18.39 7.71
CA LYS A 173 3.41 -17.56 8.47
C LYS A 173 3.19 -17.59 9.98
N ARG A 174 2.23 -18.38 10.48
CA ARG A 174 1.93 -18.46 11.90
C ARG A 174 3.14 -19.05 12.64
N PRO A 175 3.70 -18.36 13.65
CA PRO A 175 4.80 -18.90 14.45
C PRO A 175 4.38 -20.20 15.14
N ASN A 176 5.29 -21.17 15.24
CA ASN A 176 5.03 -22.41 15.96
C ASN A 176 4.97 -22.12 17.47
N PRO A 177 3.84 -22.35 18.16
CA PRO A 177 3.71 -22.10 19.60
C PRO A 177 4.72 -22.89 20.43
N GLU A 178 5.12 -24.08 19.98
CA GLU A 178 6.07 -24.93 20.71
C GLU A 178 7.48 -24.30 20.75
N ASN A 179 7.87 -23.57 19.71
CA ASN A 179 9.14 -22.86 19.71
C ASN A 179 9.15 -21.72 20.75
N ILE A 180 8.01 -21.04 20.91
CA ILE A 180 7.83 -19.98 21.90
C ILE A 180 7.85 -20.56 23.32
N ARG A 181 7.13 -21.67 23.56
CA ARG A 181 7.15 -22.40 24.83
C ARG A 181 8.53 -22.93 25.17
N GLY A 182 9.27 -23.43 24.18
CA GLY A 182 10.66 -23.87 24.34
C GLY A 182 11.56 -22.74 24.83
N LEU A 183 11.44 -21.55 24.25
CA LEU A 183 12.17 -20.36 24.70
C LEU A 183 11.77 -19.96 26.13
N GLU A 184 10.47 -19.92 26.44
CA GLU A 184 9.97 -19.60 27.79
C GLU A 184 10.55 -20.55 28.84
N ASN A 185 10.48 -21.86 28.59
CA ASN A 185 11.04 -22.87 29.49
C ASN A 185 12.54 -22.69 29.69
N LYS A 186 13.27 -22.31 28.63
CA LYS A 186 14.71 -22.06 28.70
C LYS A 186 15.03 -20.81 29.52
N LEU A 187 14.29 -19.73 29.33
CA LEU A 187 14.41 -18.51 30.13
C LEU A 187 14.11 -18.80 31.61
N ASN A 188 13.05 -19.55 31.91
CA ASN A 188 12.70 -19.96 33.27
C ASN A 188 13.81 -20.79 33.93
N SER A 189 14.40 -21.73 33.17
CA SER A 189 15.54 -22.52 33.65
C SER A 189 16.76 -21.65 33.97
N LEU A 190 17.12 -20.71 33.09
CA LEU A 190 18.23 -19.79 33.32
C LEU A 190 17.99 -18.87 34.52
N GLN A 191 16.78 -18.33 34.66
CA GLN A 191 16.42 -17.52 35.83
C GLN A 191 16.56 -18.31 37.14
N LYS A 192 16.13 -19.57 37.17
CA LYS A 192 16.31 -20.45 38.34
C LYS A 192 17.80 -20.65 38.67
N GLN A 193 18.63 -20.89 37.65
CA GLN A 193 20.08 -21.05 37.84
C GLN A 193 20.74 -19.79 38.40
N VAL A 194 20.40 -18.61 37.87
CA VAL A 194 20.92 -17.32 38.36
C VAL A 194 20.49 -17.07 39.80
N ARG A 195 19.20 -17.28 40.13
CA ARG A 195 18.69 -17.13 41.51
C ARG A 195 19.43 -18.02 42.52
N ASN A 196 19.74 -19.26 42.14
CA ASN A 196 20.48 -20.17 43.00
C ASN A 196 21.92 -19.72 43.27
N ARG A 197 22.55 -18.99 42.33
CA ARG A 197 23.91 -18.45 42.49
C ARG A 197 23.95 -17.15 43.31
N ILE A 198 22.85 -16.39 43.37
CA ILE A 198 22.75 -15.14 44.16
C ILE A 198 22.40 -15.43 45.63
N LYS A 199 21.81 -16.60 45.93
CA LYS A 199 21.43 -17.01 47.30
C LYS A 199 22.54 -17.75 48.07
N GLN A 200 23.77 -17.75 47.55
CA GLN A 200 25.00 -18.18 48.24
C GLN A 200 25.78 -16.94 48.66
#